data_AF-A0A2P8CGY2-F1
#
_entry.id   AF-A0A2P8CGY2-F1
#
_cell.length_a   1.000
_cell.length_b   1.000
_cell.length_c   1.000
_cell.angle_alpha   90.00
_cell.angle_beta   90.00
_cell.angle_gamma   90.00
#
_symmetry.space_group_name_H-M   'P 1'
#
loop_
_entity.id
_entity.type
_entity.pdbx_description
1 polymer ?
#
loop_
_entity_poly.entity_id
_entity_poly.type
_entity_poly.pdbx_seq_one_letter_code
_entity_poly.pdbx_strand_id
1 'polypeptide(L)' 'MDEKVKIEDKSTWATGGGLLLGLGVGFFFLQTSALAFVGCLLGGLGLGLILTAIIGGRK' A
#
# COMPACT_ATOMS: atom_id res chain seq x y z
N MET A 1 9.18 2.11 28.55
CA MET A 1 8.43 3.15 27.83
C MET A 1 8.39 2.73 26.35
N ASP A 2 7.81 1.57 25.97
CA ASP A 2 8.24 0.87 24.73
C ASP A 2 7.14 0.09 23.98
N GLU A 3 5.87 0.47 24.12
CA GLU A 3 4.79 -0.23 23.41
C GLU A 3 4.39 0.44 22.09
N LYS A 4 4.68 1.74 21.92
CA LYS A 4 4.15 2.55 20.80
C LYS A 4 4.88 2.31 19.48
N VAL A 5 6.13 1.83 19.51
CA VAL A 5 6.98 1.64 18.32
C VAL A 5 6.53 0.46 17.45
N LYS A 6 6.08 -0.67 18.03
CA LYS A 6 5.78 -1.88 17.25
C LYS A 6 4.55 -1.81 16.32
N ILE A 7 3.59 -0.92 16.58
CA ILE A 7 2.34 -0.82 15.81
C ILE A 7 2.53 0.09 14.57
N GLU A 8 3.39 1.10 14.70
CA GLU A 8 3.70 2.05 13.64
C GLU A 8 4.52 1.41 12.51
N ASP A 9 5.48 0.55 12.86
CA ASP A 9 6.27 -0.22 11.90
C ASP A 9 5.39 -1.11 11.00
N LYS A 10 4.41 -1.79 11.61
CA LYS A 10 3.56 -2.76 10.89
C LYS A 10 2.58 -2.09 9.91
N SER A 11 2.06 -0.93 10.31
CA SER A 11 1.16 -0.12 9.51
C SER A 11 1.90 0.58 8.36
N THR A 12 3.09 1.10 8.64
CA THR A 12 3.97 1.71 7.62
C THR A 12 4.41 0.69 6.58
N TRP A 13 4.75 -0.53 7.00
CA TRP A 13 5.08 -1.63 6.09
C TRP A 13 3.90 -2.13 5.25
N ALA A 14 2.68 -2.12 5.79
CA ALA A 14 1.48 -2.50 5.02
C ALA A 14 1.16 -1.49 3.91
N THR A 15 1.26 -0.19 4.19
CA THR A 15 1.11 0.86 3.18
C THR A 15 2.22 0.79 2.13
N GLY A 16 3.48 0.63 2.58
CA GLY A 16 4.63 0.49 1.69
C GLY A 16 4.55 -0.75 0.80
N GLY A 17 4.07 -1.88 1.33
CA GLY A 17 3.85 -3.12 0.58
C GLY A 17 2.73 -3.01 -0.45
N GLY A 18 1.61 -2.39 -0.11
CA GLY A 18 0.51 -2.13 -1.06
C GLY A 18 0.94 -1.21 -2.22
N LEU A 19 1.74 -0.18 -1.91
CA LEU A 19 2.37 0.68 -2.90
C LEU A 19 3.35 -0.07 -3.81
N LEU A 20 4.24 -0.89 -3.24
CA LEU A 20 5.21 -1.69 -4.02
C LEU A 20 4.52 -2.71 -4.94
N LEU A 21 3.44 -3.34 -4.49
CA LEU A 21 2.66 -4.22 -5.36
C LEU A 21 1.93 -3.45 -6.48
N GLY A 22 1.33 -2.30 -6.16
CA GLY A 22 0.69 -1.44 -7.16
C GLY A 22 1.69 -0.92 -8.19
N LEU A 23 2.89 -0.51 -7.76
CA LEU A 23 3.99 -0.09 -8.65
C LEU A 23 4.52 -1.25 -9.50
N GLY A 24 4.73 -2.42 -8.90
CA GLY A 24 5.24 -3.60 -9.61
C GLY A 24 4.30 -4.08 -10.72
N VAL A 25 3.01 -4.25 -10.38
CA VAL A 25 1.97 -4.64 -11.36
C VAL A 25 1.71 -3.51 -12.35
N GLY A 26 1.75 -2.25 -11.90
CA GLY A 26 1.60 -1.08 -12.75
C GLY A 26 2.68 -1.00 -13.83
N PHE A 27 3.96 -1.13 -13.46
CA PHE A 27 5.09 -1.02 -14.39
C PHE A 27 5.01 -2.02 -15.55
N PHE A 28 4.41 -3.19 -15.30
CA PHE A 28 4.14 -4.19 -16.34
C PHE A 28 3.08 -3.72 -17.36
N PHE A 29 2.10 -2.93 -16.93
CA PHE A 29 1.01 -2.41 -17.76
C PHE A 29 1.34 -1.08 -18.46
N LEU A 30 2.36 -0.35 -18.00
CA LEU A 30 2.80 0.93 -18.59
C LEU A 30 3.23 0.79 -20.06
N GLN A 31 3.66 -0.40 -20.47
CA GLN A 31 4.00 -0.72 -21.85
C GLN A 31 2.79 -0.76 -22.80
N THR A 32 1.57 -0.91 -22.28
CA THR A 32 0.33 -0.99 -23.06
C THR A 32 -0.59 0.22 -22.84
N SER A 33 -0.72 0.73 -21.61
CA SER A 33 -1.65 1.83 -21.31
C SER A 33 -1.34 2.51 -19.97
N ALA A 34 -1.03 3.80 -20.01
CA ALA A 34 -0.77 4.62 -18.82
C ALA A 34 -1.96 4.68 -17.84
N LEU A 35 -3.20 4.61 -18.35
CA LEU A 35 -4.40 4.59 -17.50
C LEU A 35 -4.50 3.31 -16.64
N ALA A 36 -4.07 2.17 -17.18
CA ALA A 36 -4.06 0.91 -16.44
C ALA A 36 -2.93 0.88 -15.38
N PHE A 37 -1.79 1.52 -15.67
CA PHE A 37 -0.75 1.78 -14.67
C PHE A 37 -1.31 2.59 -13.50
N VAL A 38 -1.96 3.72 -13.78
CA VAL A 38 -2.54 4.57 -12.72
C VAL A 38 -3.65 3.83 -11.96
N GLY A 39 -4.45 3.01 -12.64
CA GLY A 39 -5.47 2.17 -12.00
C GLY A 39 -4.89 1.14 -11.02
N CYS A 40 -3.84 0.41 -11.41
CA CYS A 40 -3.14 -0.51 -10.51
C CYS A 40 -2.41 0.23 -9.37
N LEU A 41 -1.85 1.41 -9.65
CA LEU A 41 -1.21 2.24 -8.64
C LEU A 41 -2.23 2.70 -7.59
N LEU A 42 -3.35 3.29 -8.01
CA LEU A 42 -4.43 3.73 -7.13
C LEU A 42 -5.09 2.55 -6.41
N GLY A 43 -5.24 1.40 -7.08
CA GLY A 43 -5.76 0.17 -6.48
C GLY A 43 -4.85 -0.38 -5.38
N GLY A 44 -3.54 -0.49 -5.64
CA GLY A 44 -2.55 -0.94 -4.66
C GLY A 44 -2.38 0.01 -3.47
N LEU A 45 -2.41 1.32 -3.74
CA LEU A 45 -2.37 2.37 -2.71
C LEU A 45 -3.64 2.36 -1.86
N GLY A 46 -4.81 2.23 -2.49
CA GLY A 46 -6.11 2.12 -1.82
C GLY A 46 -6.20 0.89 -0.92
N LEU A 47 -5.79 -0.29 -1.42
CA LEU A 47 -5.74 -1.51 -0.62
C LEU A 47 -4.73 -1.40 0.53
N GLY A 48 -3.55 -0.82 0.28
CA GLY A 48 -2.54 -0.57 1.30
C GLY A 48 -3.04 0.34 2.43
N LEU A 49 -3.75 1.43 2.10
CA LEU A 49 -4.37 2.31 3.10
C LEU A 49 -5.50 1.64 3.87
N ILE A 50 -6.35 0.85 3.20
CA ILE A 50 -7.44 0.12 3.88
C ILE A 50 -6.86 -0.87 4.89
N LEU A 51 -5.84 -1.64 4.50
CA LEU A 51 -5.16 -2.59 5.38
C LEU A 51 -4.50 -1.88 6.56
N THR A 52 -3.81 -0.77 6.30
CA THR A 52 -3.20 0.07 7.33
C THR A 52 -4.23 0.70 8.26
N ALA A 53 -5.36 1.17 7.75
CA ALA A 53 -6.44 1.74 8.57
C ALA A 53 -7.12 0.67 9.45
N ILE A 54 -7.31 -0.55 8.94
CA ILE A 54 -7.88 -1.67 9.71
C ILE A 54 -6.90 -2.16 10.80
N ILE A 55 -5.60 -2.20 10.49
CA ILE A 55 -4.56 -2.65 11.42
C ILE A 55 -4.25 -1.56 12.46
N GLY A 56 -4.09 -0.31 12.02
CA GLY A 56 -3.77 0.84 12.86
C GLY A 56 -4.96 1.40 13.64
N GLY A 57 -6.19 1.22 13.14
CA GLY A 57 -7.42 1.63 13.81
C GLY A 57 -7.88 0.70 14.94
N ARG A 58 -7.26 -0.49 15.08
CA ARG A 58 -7.51 -1.42 16.20
C ARG A 58 -6.64 -1.11 17.42
N LYS A 59 -6.58 0.17 17.83
CA LYS A 59 -5.93 0.61 19.05
C LYS A 59 -6.92 1.20 20.04
#